data_AF-A0A9P5MWG1-F1
#
_entry.id   AF-A0A9P5MWG1-F1
#
_cell.length_a   1.000
_cell.length_b   1.000
_cell.length_c   1.000
_cell.angle_alpha   90.00
_cell.angle_beta   90.00
_cell.angle_gamma   90.00
#
_symmetry.space_group_name_H-M   'P 1'
#
loop_
_entity.id
_entity.type
_entity.pdbx_description
1 polymer ?
#
loop_
_entity_poly.entity_id
_entity_poly.type
_entity_poly.pdbx_seq_one_letter_code
_entity_poly.pdbx_strand_id
1 'polypeptide(L)'
;FALAQVHSDVCLVQVCSSLAHEGCHSALSAVEAQIYAHEFITIFRYSHPALLHPSDIRILEWLDEQSVLDEEDKGTVFLARDVMERLRRLT
;
A
#
# COMPACT_ATOMS: atom_id res chain seq x y z
N PHE A 1 6.23 -0.77 -2.00
CA PHE A 1 4.76 -0.80 -2.06
C PHE A 1 4.23 -2.02 -1.33
N ALA A 2 3.00 -1.97 -0.82
CA ALA A 2 2.35 -3.10 -0.15
C ALA A 2 0.84 -3.10 -0.40
N LEU A 3 0.23 -4.28 -0.45
CA LEU A 3 -1.22 -4.42 -0.31
C LEU A 3 -1.56 -4.35 1.17
N ALA A 4 -2.48 -3.46 1.52
CA ALA A 4 -2.93 -3.28 2.89
C ALA A 4 -4.44 -3.20 2.95
N GLN A 5 -4.99 -3.67 4.07
CA GLN A 5 -6.33 -3.33 4.46
C GLN A 5 -6.23 -2.05 5.30
N VAL A 6 -6.87 -0.98 4.83
CA VAL A 6 -6.99 0.29 5.54
C VAL A 6 -8.46 0.45 5.91
N HIS A 7 -8.75 0.46 7.21
CA HIS A 7 -10.10 0.27 7.75
C HIS A 7 -10.73 -1.05 7.26
N SER A 8 -11.56 -0.99 6.22
CA SER A 8 -12.28 -2.14 5.63
C SER A 8 -11.91 -2.39 4.17
N ASP A 9 -11.23 -1.43 3.53
CA ASP A 9 -10.94 -1.48 2.10
C ASP A 9 -9.51 -1.96 1.85
N VAL A 10 -9.35 -2.78 0.81
CA VAL A 10 -8.06 -3.26 0.37
C VAL A 10 -7.51 -2.31 -0.68
N CYS A 11 -6.38 -1.69 -0.38
CA CYS A 11 -5.73 -0.72 -1.23
C CYS A 11 -4.24 -0.98 -1.35
N LEU A 12 -3.62 -0.36 -2.35
CA LEU A 12 -2.18 -0.35 -2.50
C LEU A 12 -1.63 0.84 -1.72
N VAL A 13 -0.63 0.59 -0.89
CA VAL A 13 -0.01 1.62 -0.06
C VAL A 13 1.49 1.72 -0.33
N GLN A 14 1.99 2.95 -0.32
CA GLN A 14 3.42 3.23 -0.26
C GLN A 14 3.72 3.80 1.11
N VAL A 15 4.32 2.99 1.98
CA VAL A 15 4.66 3.41 3.35
C VAL A 15 5.92 4.27 3.31
N CYS A 16 5.84 5.50 3.81
CA CYS A 16 6.98 6.39 3.93
C CYS A 16 7.87 5.90 5.09
N SER A 17 8.96 5.23 4.77
CA SER A 17 9.93 4.69 5.73
C SER A 17 10.87 5.76 6.32
N SER A 18 10.42 7.00 6.51
CA SER A 18 11.21 8.04 7.19
C SER A 18 11.41 7.78 8.69
N LEU A 19 10.76 6.74 9.24
CA LEU A 19 10.95 6.24 10.61
C LEU A 19 11.52 4.81 10.68
N ALA A 20 11.95 4.24 9.55
CA ALA A 20 12.49 2.86 9.48
C ALA A 20 13.97 2.74 9.90
N HIS A 21 14.59 3.84 10.36
CA HIS A 21 15.83 3.76 11.12
C HIS A 21 15.49 3.74 12.61
N GLU A 22 15.80 2.62 13.25
CA GLU A 22 15.87 2.44 14.71
C GLU A 22 14.56 2.09 15.43
N GLY A 23 14.19 0.80 15.37
CA GLY A 23 13.86 0.01 16.57
C GLY A 23 12.65 0.39 17.44
N CYS A 24 11.87 1.40 17.07
CA CYS A 24 10.82 1.96 17.93
C CYS A 24 9.49 2.07 17.16
N HIS A 25 8.88 0.94 16.81
CA HIS A 25 7.45 0.91 16.51
C HIS A 25 6.67 1.05 17.83
N SER A 26 6.67 2.25 18.38
CA SER A 26 5.81 2.61 19.50
C SER A 26 4.36 2.54 19.03
N ALA A 27 3.46 1.96 19.83
CA ALA A 27 2.02 1.86 19.51
C ALA A 27 1.31 3.22 19.30
N LEU A 28 2.06 4.32 19.44
CA LEU A 28 1.62 5.71 19.34
C LEU A 28 2.11 6.41 18.06
N SER A 29 2.98 5.79 17.28
CA SER A 29 3.55 6.41 16.07
C SER A 29 2.64 6.13 14.88
N ALA A 30 2.04 7.19 14.36
CA ALA A 30 1.22 7.09 13.17
C ALA A 30 2.06 6.72 11.94
N VAL A 31 1.47 5.93 11.06
CA VAL A 31 2.06 5.43 9.81
C VAL A 31 1.71 6.41 8.69
N GLU A 32 2.72 7.09 8.16
CA GLU A 32 2.58 7.89 6.95
C GLU A 32 2.60 6.97 5.72
N ALA A 33 1.54 7.01 4.93
CA ALA A 33 1.43 6.23 3.71
C ALA A 33 0.72 7.00 2.61
N GLN A 34 1.14 6.78 1.37
CA GLN A 34 0.37 7.20 0.20
C GLN A 34 -0.60 6.08 -0.17
N ILE A 35 -1.87 6.43 -0.36
CA ILE A 35 -2.93 5.47 -0.67
C ILE A 35 -3.26 5.52 -2.16
N TYR A 36 -3.27 4.34 -2.77
CA TYR A 36 -3.65 4.13 -4.15
C TYR A 36 -4.88 3.22 -4.19
N ALA A 37 -5.97 3.74 -4.74
CA ALA A 37 -7.22 3.00 -4.89
C ALA A 37 -7.17 2.11 -6.12
N HIS A 38 -7.76 0.92 -6.04
CA HIS A 38 -7.92 0.06 -7.20
C HIS A 38 -8.87 0.74 -8.19
N GLU A 39 -8.42 0.94 -9.43
CA GLU A 39 -9.24 1.53 -10.48
C GLU A 39 -9.81 0.44 -11.39
N PHE A 40 -8.94 -0.34 -12.05
CA PHE A 40 -9.35 -1.48 -12.87
C PHE A 40 -8.19 -2.43 -13.15
N ILE A 41 -8.49 -3.72 -13.31
CA ILE A 41 -7.52 -4.78 -13.67
C ILE A 41 -6.32 -4.77 -12.71
N THR A 42 -5.20 -4.23 -13.14
CA THR A 42 -3.92 -4.16 -12.41
C THR A 42 -3.56 -2.72 -12.04
N ILE A 43 -4.43 -1.76 -12.34
CA ILE A 43 -4.17 -0.34 -12.20
C ILE A 43 -4.69 0.16 -10.86
N PHE A 44 -3.79 0.82 -10.14
CA PHE A 44 -4.06 1.54 -8.92
C PHE A 44 -3.75 3.01 -9.14
N ARG A 45 -4.71 3.89 -8.84
CA ARG A 45 -4.53 5.32 -8.97
C ARG A 45 -4.28 5.93 -7.62
N TYR A 46 -3.31 6.82 -7.53
CA TYR A 46 -3.08 7.66 -6.37
C TYR A 46 -4.39 8.35 -5.96
N SER A 47 -4.71 8.25 -4.68
CA SER A 47 -5.90 8.85 -4.10
C SER A 47 -5.52 10.04 -3.22
N HIS A 48 -4.78 9.80 -2.14
CA HIS A 48 -4.38 10.81 -1.16
C HIS A 48 -3.26 10.30 -0.24
N PRO A 49 -2.54 11.19 0.44
CA PRO A 49 -1.69 10.79 1.55
C PRO A 49 -2.54 10.54 2.80
N ALA A 50 -2.12 9.60 3.64
CA ALA A 50 -2.80 9.24 4.87
C ALA A 50 -1.79 9.12 6.02
N LEU A 51 -2.23 9.56 7.20
CA LEU A 51 -1.56 9.36 8.47
C LEU A 51 -2.43 8.41 9.30
N LEU A 52 -2.04 7.13 9.35
CA LEU A 52 -2.88 6.05 9.87
C LEU A 52 -2.40 5.62 11.26
N HIS A 53 -3.33 5.31 12.17
CA HIS A 53 -2.95 4.62 13.39
C HIS A 53 -2.50 3.18 13.05
N PRO A 54 -1.52 2.59 13.75
CA PRO A 54 -1.10 1.21 13.49
C PRO A 54 -2.23 0.17 13.57
N SER A 55 -3.34 0.48 14.25
CA SER A 55 -4.53 -0.38 14.30
C SER A 55 -5.48 -0.23 13.10
N ASP A 56 -5.37 0.87 12.34
CA ASP A 56 -6.23 1.17 11.19
C ASP A 56 -5.64 0.67 9.88
N ILE A 57 -4.39 0.22 9.90
CA ILE A 57 -3.67 -0.37 8.76
C ILE A 57 -3.19 -1.78 9.09
N ARG A 58 -3.50 -2.72 8.21
CA ARG A 58 -2.95 -4.06 8.25
C ARG A 58 -2.29 -4.37 6.93
N ILE A 59 -0.97 -4.51 6.93
CA ILE A 59 -0.23 -4.97 5.76
C ILE A 59 -0.57 -6.44 5.52
N LEU A 60 -1.07 -6.74 4.32
CA LEU A 60 -1.42 -8.09 3.88
C LEU A 60 -0.23 -8.73 3.15
N GLU A 61 0.39 -7.97 2.25
CA GLU A 61 1.51 -8.45 1.43
C GLU A 61 2.42 -7.27 1.06
N TRP A 62 3.72 -7.42 1.31
CA TRP A 62 4.73 -6.52 0.76
C TRP A 62 5.03 -6.92 -0.68
N LEU A 63 5.05 -5.94 -1.59
CA LEU A 63 5.25 -6.20 -3.01
C LEU A 63 6.72 -6.04 -3.38
N ASP A 64 7.22 -7.00 -4.15
CA ASP A 64 8.53 -6.93 -4.77
C ASP A 64 8.57 -5.83 -5.84
N GLU A 65 9.71 -5.18 -6.00
CA GLU A 65 9.91 -4.10 -6.97
C GLU A 65 9.64 -4.56 -8.41
N GLN A 66 9.88 -5.83 -8.75
CA GLN A 66 9.61 -6.38 -10.08
C GLN A 66 8.11 -6.56 -10.35
N SER A 67 7.29 -6.59 -9.30
CA SER A 67 5.84 -6.77 -9.40
C SER A 67 5.08 -5.44 -9.49
N VAL A 68 5.81 -4.31 -9.48
CA VAL A 68 5.27 -2.96 -9.42
C VAL A 68 5.90 -2.10 -10.51
N LEU A 69 5.08 -1.47 -11.33
CA LEU A 69 5.50 -0.39 -12.21
C LEU A 69 4.83 0.89 -11.75
N ASP A 70 5.64 1.81 -11.21
CA ASP A 70 5.17 3.11 -10.72
C ASP A 70 5.41 4.19 -11.77
N GLU A 71 4.32 4.74 -12.32
CA GLU A 71 4.33 5.93 -13.17
C GLU A 71 3.98 7.14 -12.30
N GLU A 72 4.97 7.59 -11.51
CA GLU A 72 4.82 8.63 -10.49
C GLU A 72 4.29 9.94 -11.10
N ASP A 73 4.70 10.29 -12.33
CA ASP A 73 4.24 11.47 -13.07
C ASP A 73 2.74 11.45 -13.39
N LYS A 74 2.14 10.26 -13.43
CA LYS A 74 0.71 10.04 -13.70
C LYS A 74 -0.06 9.68 -12.44
N GLY A 75 0.63 9.51 -11.31
CA GLY A 75 0.04 8.98 -10.08
C GLY A 75 -0.64 7.63 -10.30
N THR A 76 -0.05 6.78 -11.14
CA THR A 76 -0.63 5.49 -11.53
C THR A 76 0.38 4.39 -11.30
N VAL A 77 -0.05 3.34 -10.61
CA VAL A 77 0.77 2.16 -10.30
C VAL A 77 0.14 0.93 -10.91
N PHE A 78 0.94 0.16 -11.63
CA PHE A 78 0.53 -1.10 -12.22
C PHE A 78 1.12 -2.25 -11.41
N LEU A 79 0.26 -3.19 -11.03
CA LEU A 79 0.67 -4.43 -10.36
C LEU A 79 0.73 -5.58 -11.35
N ALA A 80 1.63 -6.52 -11.11
CA ALA A 80 1.65 -7.76 -11.88
C ALA A 80 0.35 -8.56 -11.68
N ARG A 81 -0.07 -9.33 -12.70
CA ARG A 81 -1.37 -10.02 -12.67
C ARG A 81 -1.46 -11.08 -11.58
N ASP A 82 -0.34 -11.74 -11.29
CA ASP A 82 -0.21 -12.71 -10.22
C ASP A 82 -0.45 -12.07 -8.83
N VAL A 83 -0.06 -10.80 -8.64
CA VAL A 83 -0.38 -10.03 -7.42
C VAL A 83 -1.89 -9.87 -7.28
N MET A 84 -2.58 -9.52 -8.36
CA MET A 84 -4.05 -9.39 -8.35
C MET A 84 -4.75 -10.73 -8.09
N GLU A 85 -4.20 -11.83 -8.60
CA GLU A 85 -4.72 -13.17 -8.30
C GLU A 85 -4.52 -13.56 -6.84
N ARG A 86 -3.39 -13.18 -6.23
CA ARG A 86 -3.18 -13.36 -4.78
C ARG A 86 -4.14 -12.51 -3.97
N LEU A 87 -4.35 -11.25 -4.35
CA LEU A 87 -5.30 -10.35 -3.68
C LEU A 87 -6.72 -10.91 -3.64
N ARG A 88 -7.19 -11.47 -4.76
CA ARG A 88 -8.50 -12.14 -4.86
C ARG A 88 -8.67 -13.35 -3.95
N ARG A 89 -7.58 -13.92 -3.42
CA ARG A 89 -7.64 -15.03 -2.45
C ARG A 89 -7.62 -14.53 -1.00
N LEU A 90 -7.25 -13.27 -0.78
CA LEU A 90 -7.14 -12.63 0.53
C LEU A 90 -8.40 -11.84 0.92
N THR A 91 -9.25 -11.53 -0.06
CA THR A 91 -10.55 -10.86 0.11
C THR A 91 -11.67 -11.86 -0.13
#